data_AF-A0A941R381-F1
#
_entry.id   AF-A0A941R381-F1
#
_cell.length_a   1.000
_cell.length_b   1.000
_cell.length_c   1.000
_cell.angle_alpha   90.00
_cell.angle_beta   90.00
_cell.angle_gamma   90.00
#
_symmetry.space_group_name_H-M   'P 1'
#
loop_
_entity.id
_entity.type
_entity.pdbx_description
1 polymer ?
#
loop_
_entity_poly.entity_id
_entity_poly.type
_entity_poly.pdbx_seq_one_letter_code
_entity_poly.pdbx_strand_id
1 'polypeptide(L)'
;MSSSIKNQRAILDKLSIKELNEMQKTAKFAIHTNANVVLLSPTGTGKTLAFLLPIIEELDPECEQIQALILVPSRELAIQIEQVAREMGTGFKINAFYG
;
A
#
# COMPACT_ATOMS: atom_id res chain seq x y z
N MET A 1 -5.20 20.92 -8.12
CA MET A 1 -3.73 20.75 -8.09
C MET A 1 -3.44 19.38 -8.65
N SER A 2 -2.69 19.28 -9.76
CA SER A 2 -2.32 18.00 -10.36
C SER A 2 -1.47 17.22 -9.34
N SER A 3 -2.08 16.27 -8.63
CA SER A 3 -1.34 15.33 -7.80
C SER A 3 -0.74 14.30 -8.73
N SER A 4 0.46 14.60 -9.25
CA SER A 4 1.25 13.61 -9.98
C SER A 4 1.34 12.33 -9.17
N ILE A 5 0.95 11.21 -9.77
CA ILE A 5 1.09 9.90 -9.14
C ILE A 5 2.56 9.66 -8.83
N LYS A 6 2.85 9.21 -7.61
CA LYS A 6 4.22 8.95 -7.17
C LYS A 6 4.64 7.55 -7.55
N ASN A 7 5.83 7.44 -8.11
CA ASN A 7 6.51 6.15 -8.24
C ASN A 7 7.05 5.65 -6.89
N GLN A 8 7.44 4.38 -6.85
CA GLN A 8 7.94 3.72 -5.64
C GLN A 8 9.07 4.51 -4.97
N ARG A 9 10.04 5.02 -5.75
CA ARG A 9 11.18 5.75 -5.19
C ARG A 9 10.74 7.00 -4.43
N ALA A 10 9.87 7.81 -5.03
CA ALA A 10 9.35 9.01 -4.39
C ALA A 10 8.50 8.71 -3.14
N ILE A 11 7.85 7.54 -3.08
CA ILE A 11 7.14 7.07 -1.89
C ILE A 11 8.14 6.70 -0.78
N LEU A 12 9.17 5.90 -1.10
CA LEU A 12 10.18 5.47 -0.13
C LEU A 12 10.98 6.65 0.44
N ASP A 13 11.38 7.59 -0.42
CA ASP A 13 12.06 8.82 -0.01
C ASP A 13 11.21 9.62 0.98
N LYS A 14 9.89 9.73 0.73
CA LYS A 14 8.96 10.41 1.64
C LYS A 14 8.81 9.69 2.98
N LEU A 15 8.81 8.36 2.98
CA LEU A 15 8.75 7.55 4.21
C LEU A 15 10.10 7.45 4.92
N SER A 16 11.17 8.06 4.39
CA SER A 16 12.55 7.92 4.90
C SER A 16 13.03 6.46 4.95
N ILE A 17 12.56 5.64 4.01
CA ILE A 17 12.94 4.23 3.86
C ILE A 17 14.01 4.15 2.77
N LYS A 18 15.23 3.77 3.15
CA LYS A 18 16.35 3.63 2.19
C LYS A 18 16.13 2.50 1.19
N GLU A 19 15.64 1.36 1.68
CA GLU A 19 15.39 0.17 0.89
C GLU A 19 14.32 -0.69 1.52
N LEU A 20 13.66 -1.51 0.69
CA LEU A 20 12.73 -2.53 1.16
C LEU A 20 13.49 -3.67 1.84
N ASN A 21 12.89 -4.25 2.88
CA ASN A 21 13.42 -5.48 3.46
C ASN A 21 13.09 -6.70 2.59
N GLU A 22 13.71 -7.85 2.88
CA GLU A 22 13.56 -9.08 2.08
C GLU A 22 12.12 -9.59 2.01
N MET A 23 11.35 -9.46 3.10
CA MET A 23 9.94 -9.84 3.11
C MET A 23 9.11 -8.95 2.17
N GLN A 24 9.34 -7.65 2.17
CA GLN A 24 8.67 -6.70 1.27
C GLN A 24 9.04 -6.94 -0.20
N LYS A 25 10.32 -7.22 -0.51
CA LYS A 25 10.77 -7.59 -1.86
C LYS A 25 10.08 -8.86 -2.34
N THR A 26 10.02 -9.88 -1.48
CA THR A 26 9.38 -11.16 -1.77
C THR A 26 7.87 -11.00 -1.96
N ALA A 27 7.21 -10.23 -1.10
CA ALA A 27 5.78 -9.92 -1.21
C ALA A 27 5.48 -9.17 -2.51
N LYS A 28 6.27 -8.14 -2.86
CA LYS A 28 6.12 -7.40 -4.11
C LYS A 28 6.20 -8.34 -5.31
N PHE A 29 7.23 -9.18 -5.38
CA PHE A 29 7.36 -10.16 -6.47
C PHE A 29 6.17 -11.12 -6.52
N ALA A 30 5.78 -11.71 -5.39
CA ALA A 30 4.70 -12.68 -5.33
C ALA A 30 3.34 -12.08 -5.74
N ILE A 31 3.05 -10.83 -5.36
CA ILE A 31 1.80 -10.14 -5.71
C ILE A 31 1.73 -9.88 -7.22
N HIS A 32 2.82 -9.42 -7.82
CA HIS A 32 2.88 -9.18 -9.27
C HIS A 32 2.75 -10.46 -10.12
N THR A 33 3.21 -11.61 -9.60
CA THR A 33 3.25 -12.86 -10.39
C THR A 33 2.07 -13.79 -10.16
N ASN A 34 1.32 -13.62 -9.07
CA ASN A 34 0.26 -14.55 -8.67
C ASN A 34 -1.06 -13.83 -8.45
N ALA A 35 -2.15 -14.44 -8.91
CA ALA A 35 -3.50 -13.90 -8.69
C ALA A 35 -3.92 -13.87 -7.21
N ASN A 36 -3.38 -14.78 -6.39
CA ASN A 36 -3.71 -14.87 -4.96
C ASN A 36 -2.43 -15.11 -4.16
N VAL A 37 -2.25 -14.35 -3.07
CA VAL A 37 -1.05 -14.41 -2.22
C VAL A 37 -1.45 -14.46 -0.76
N VAL A 38 -0.81 -15.35 -0.01
CA VAL A 38 -0.88 -15.39 1.46
C VAL A 38 0.46 -14.89 2.01
N LEU A 39 0.45 -13.71 2.62
CA LEU A 39 1.63 -13.11 3.23
C LEU A 39 1.70 -13.41 4.73
N LEU A 40 2.65 -14.25 5.14
CA LEU A 40 2.89 -14.59 6.55
C LEU A 40 4.20 -13.97 7.04
N SER A 41 4.13 -13.18 8.11
CA SER A 41 5.33 -12.66 8.77
C SER A 41 5.03 -12.21 10.22
N PRO A 42 6.05 -12.04 11.07
CA PRO A 42 5.89 -11.49 12.42
C PRO A 42 5.32 -10.06 12.43
N THR A 43 4.71 -9.64 13.53
CA THR A 43 4.29 -8.23 13.74
C THR A 43 5.50 -7.28 13.68
N GLY A 44 5.27 -6.02 13.28
CA GLY A 44 6.33 -5.01 13.18
C GLY A 44 7.28 -5.13 11.97
N THR A 45 7.11 -6.12 11.08
CA THR A 45 7.99 -6.34 9.92
C THR A 45 7.66 -5.48 8.68
N GLY A 46 6.67 -4.59 8.78
CA GLY A 46 6.28 -3.71 7.66
C GLY A 46 5.34 -4.35 6.62
N LYS A 47 4.48 -5.31 7.04
CA LYS A 47 3.47 -5.94 6.17
C LYS A 47 2.56 -4.95 5.44
N THR A 48 2.18 -3.87 6.12
CA THR A 48 1.30 -2.85 5.54
C THR A 48 1.90 -2.26 4.28
N LEU A 49 3.16 -1.82 4.34
CA LEU A 49 3.86 -1.34 3.16
C LEU A 49 4.07 -2.44 2.11
N ALA A 50 4.29 -3.69 2.55
CA ALA A 50 4.53 -4.83 1.67
C ALA A 50 3.36 -5.12 0.72
N PHE A 51 2.11 -4.97 1.17
CA PHE A 51 0.95 -5.13 0.28
C PHE A 51 0.51 -3.80 -0.37
N LEU A 52 0.67 -2.66 0.31
CA LEU A 52 0.24 -1.38 -0.25
C LEU A 52 1.04 -0.97 -1.48
N LEU A 53 2.38 -1.12 -1.45
CA LEU A 53 3.24 -0.72 -2.57
C LEU A 53 2.85 -1.37 -3.91
N PRO A 54 2.75 -2.70 -4.04
CA PRO A 54 2.36 -3.33 -5.30
C PRO A 54 0.92 -3.00 -5.68
N ILE A 55 -0.03 -2.92 -4.73
CA ILE A 55 -1.41 -2.51 -5.03
C ILE A 55 -1.43 -1.13 -5.70
N ILE A 56 -0.71 -0.15 -5.12
CA ILE A 56 -0.65 1.22 -5.66
C ILE A 56 0.03 1.28 -7.03
N GLU A 57 1.02 0.42 -7.28
CA GLU A 57 1.72 0.32 -8.56
C GLU A 57 0.81 -0.23 -9.68
N GLU A 58 -0.21 -1.03 -9.33
CA GLU A 58 -1.18 -1.61 -10.27
C GLU A 58 -2.40 -0.71 -10.54
N LEU A 59 -2.61 0.34 -9.75
CA LEU A 59 -3.77 1.23 -9.92
C LEU A 59 -3.66 2.07 -11.20
N ASP A 60 -4.76 2.17 -11.93
CA ASP A 60 -4.90 3.05 -13.09
C ASP A 60 -5.31 4.46 -12.63
N PRO A 61 -4.48 5.50 -12.86
CA PRO A 61 -4.82 6.87 -12.48
C PRO A 61 -5.95 7.52 -13.29
N GLU A 62 -6.26 6.99 -14.48
CA GLU A 62 -7.35 7.51 -15.31
C GLU A 62 -8.71 6.86 -14.92
N CYS A 63 -8.70 5.84 -14.06
CA CYS A 63 -9.89 5.16 -13.59
C CYS A 63 -10.47 5.83 -12.32
N GLU A 64 -11.62 6.48 -12.47
CA GLU A 64 -12.33 7.17 -11.37
C GLU A 64 -13.13 6.23 -10.44
N GLN A 65 -13.12 4.92 -10.70
CA GLN A 65 -13.87 3.92 -9.94
C GLN A 65 -13.04 3.36 -8.77
N ILE A 66 -13.69 2.64 -7.86
CA ILE A 66 -12.98 1.94 -6.77
C ILE A 66 -12.24 0.74 -7.36
N GLN A 67 -10.92 0.72 -7.20
CA GLN A 67 -10.03 -0.31 -7.79
C GLN A 67 -9.47 -1.29 -6.75
N ALA A 68 -9.45 -0.93 -5.47
CA ALA A 68 -8.94 -1.78 -4.39
C ALA A 68 -9.80 -1.67 -3.13
N LEU A 69 -10.00 -2.80 -2.44
CA LEU A 69 -10.70 -2.91 -1.17
C LEU A 69 -9.82 -3.63 -0.15
N ILE A 70 -9.55 -2.97 0.97
CA ILE A 70 -8.81 -3.56 2.09
C ILE A 70 -9.81 -3.82 3.22
N LEU A 71 -9.98 -5.09 3.57
CA LEU A 71 -10.85 -5.52 4.66
C LEU A 71 -10.03 -5.80 5.91
N VAL A 72 -10.46 -5.26 7.05
CA VAL A 72 -9.79 -5.41 8.34
C VAL A 72 -10.77 -5.65 9.47
N PRO A 73 -10.35 -6.38 10.53
CA PRO A 73 -11.25 -6.77 11.62
C PRO A 73 -11.57 -5.64 12.62
N SER A 74 -10.84 -4.52 12.62
CA SER A 74 -11.05 -3.46 13.61
C SER A 74 -10.90 -2.06 13.04
N ARG A 75 -11.56 -1.10 13.71
CA ARG A 75 -11.49 0.33 13.42
C ARG A 75 -10.05 0.86 13.55
N GLU A 76 -9.33 0.45 14.58
CA GLU A 76 -7.96 0.89 14.85
C GLU A 76 -7.04 0.49 13.70
N LEU A 77 -7.21 -0.74 13.18
CA LEU A 77 -6.38 -1.23 12.08
C LEU A 77 -6.72 -0.50 10.76
N ALA A 78 -8.00 -0.18 10.52
CA ALA A 78 -8.41 0.62 9.37
C ALA A 78 -7.74 1.99 9.39
N ILE A 79 -7.77 2.68 10.53
CA ILE A 79 -7.14 3.99 10.72
C ILE A 79 -5.63 3.90 10.51
N GLN A 80 -4.96 2.88 11.07
CA GLN A 80 -3.52 2.70 10.92
C GLN A 80 -3.12 2.49 9.45
N ILE A 81 -3.84 1.66 8.70
CA ILE A 81 -3.54 1.43 7.29
C ILE A 81 -3.82 2.67 6.45
N GLU A 82 -4.94 3.36 6.71
CA GLU A 82 -5.26 4.62 6.04
C GLU A 82 -4.17 5.67 6.26
N GLN A 83 -3.68 5.81 7.50
CA GLN A 83 -2.60 6.73 7.83
C GLN A 83 -1.34 6.42 7.03
N VAL A 84 -0.90 5.15 6.99
CA VAL A 84 0.27 4.74 6.19
C VAL A 84 0.08 5.09 4.72
N ALA A 85 -1.07 4.79 4.14
CA ALA A 85 -1.37 5.10 2.74
C ALA A 85 -1.40 6.62 2.46
N ARG A 86 -1.89 7.43 3.40
CA ARG A 86 -1.84 8.91 3.31
C ARG A 86 -0.40 9.43 3.41
N GLU A 87 0.40 8.86 4.30
CA GLU A 87 1.82 9.22 4.46
C GLU A 87 2.63 8.90 3.20
N MET A 88 2.36 7.77 2.52
CA MET A 88 2.94 7.45 1.22
C MET A 88 2.73 8.58 0.18
N GLY A 89 1.59 9.29 0.27
CA GLY A 89 1.29 10.45 -0.55
C GLY A 89 1.28 10.12 -2.05
N THR A 90 0.61 9.03 -2.40
CA THR A 90 0.65 8.37 -3.71
C THR A 90 0.02 9.19 -4.83
N GLY A 91 -0.89 10.10 -4.49
CA GLY A 91 -1.74 10.83 -5.44
C GLY A 91 -3.12 10.20 -5.63
N PHE A 92 -3.32 8.95 -5.19
CA PHE A 92 -4.63 8.29 -5.20
C PHE A 92 -5.49 8.70 -4.01
N LYS A 93 -6.80 8.77 -4.23
CA LYS A 93 -7.78 9.00 -3.17
C LYS A 93 -7.94 7.73 -2.32
N ILE A 94 -7.89 7.89 -1.00
CA ILE A 94 -8.18 6.82 -0.05
C ILE A 94 -9.27 7.27 0.92
N ASN A 95 -10.19 6.36 1.23
CA ASN A 95 -11.24 6.54 2.24
C ASN A 95 -11.30 5.28 3.11
N ALA A 96 -11.46 5.47 4.42
CA ALA A 96 -11.73 4.38 5.37
C ALA A 96 -13.16 4.50 5.90
N PHE A 97 -13.84 3.37 6.07
CA PHE A 97 -15.19 3.27 6.59
C PHE A 97 -15.22 2.30 7.76
N TYR A 98 -15.76 2.74 8.89
CA TYR A 98 -15.90 1.95 10.11
C TYR A 98 -17.04 2.53 10.96
N GLY A 99 -17.69 1.68 11.75
CA GLY A 99 -18.72 2.03 12.73
C GLY A 99 -18.18 2.16 14.14
#